data_AF-A0A932GSA3-F1
#
_entry.id   AF-A0A932GSA3-F1
#
_cell.length_a   1.000
_cell.length_b   1.000
_cell.length_c   1.000
_cell.angle_alpha   90.00
_cell.angle_beta   90.00
_cell.angle_gamma   90.00
#
_symmetry.space_group_name_H-M   'P 1'
#
loop_
_entity.id
_entity.type
_entity.pdbx_description
1 polymer ?
#
loop_
_entity_poly.entity_id
_entity_poly.type
_entity_poly.pdbx_seq_one_letter_code
_entity_poly.pdbx_strand_id
1 'polypeptide(L)'
;MSEKSFLIQFIEAGFTGIEVLETSENRRTRNPEVYVVTLSARKSAASLRAPLQRTQHTRLARENAAQALRELWVFPVAPETCNLACTHCLYAASPMTRNPYRLSGGELAGVLAQVNDVGAKPHFLFTGGEPTLHPELFDFLETLDRAGYSFQLMTNGTRIQSKAAERLAKMTGLVKLQISLESGEARSNDSIMGPG
;
A
#
# COMPACT_ATOMS: atom_id res chain seq x y z
N MET A 1 9.91 30.97 15.51
CA MET A 1 9.78 30.92 14.03
C MET A 1 8.46 31.57 13.69
N SER A 2 8.46 32.64 12.89
CA SER A 2 7.25 33.45 12.65
C SER A 2 6.11 32.60 12.11
N GLU A 3 4.94 32.70 12.74
CA GLU A 3 3.68 32.04 12.38
C GLU A 3 3.22 32.42 10.97
N LYS A 4 3.82 31.84 9.94
CA LYS A 4 3.13 31.67 8.68
C LYS A 4 2.07 30.60 8.93
N SER A 5 0.87 31.03 9.31
CA SER A 5 -0.31 30.18 9.52
C SER A 5 -0.37 29.17 8.38
N PHE A 6 -0.49 27.88 8.71
CA PHE A 6 -0.61 26.76 7.77
C PHE A 6 -1.56 27.06 6.59
N LEU A 7 -2.62 27.84 6.84
CA LEU A 7 -3.60 28.29 5.85
C LEU A 7 -3.03 29.27 4.81
N ILE A 8 -2.03 30.08 5.16
CA ILE A 8 -1.36 31.03 4.26
C ILE A 8 -0.66 30.28 3.12
N GLN A 9 -0.10 29.09 3.38
CA GLN A 9 0.56 28.27 2.35
C GLN A 9 -0.43 27.82 1.26
N PHE A 10 -1.68 27.56 1.61
CA PHE A 10 -2.73 27.22 0.63
C PHE A 10 -3.17 28.44 -0.17
N ILE A 11 -3.23 29.63 0.45
CA ILE A 11 -3.51 30.88 -0.27
C ILE A 11 -2.37 31.18 -1.26
N GLU A 12 -1.11 31.08 -0.83
CA GLU A 12 0.08 31.23 -1.68
C GLU A 12 0.10 30.20 -2.83
N ALA A 13 -0.45 29.00 -2.63
CA ALA A 13 -0.57 27.96 -3.64
C ALA A 13 -1.76 28.13 -4.61
N GLY A 14 -2.51 29.23 -4.53
CA GLY A 14 -3.60 29.59 -5.46
C GLY A 14 -4.96 29.00 -5.12
N PHE A 15 -5.20 28.60 -3.87
CA PHE A 15 -6.53 28.22 -3.39
C PHE A 15 -7.35 29.48 -3.06
N THR A 16 -8.57 29.56 -3.58
CA THR A 16 -9.46 30.73 -3.45
C THR A 16 -10.58 30.53 -2.43
N GLY A 17 -10.70 29.33 -1.87
CA GLY A 17 -11.61 29.04 -0.77
C GLY A 17 -11.07 27.88 0.06
N ILE A 18 -10.91 28.10 1.36
CA ILE A 18 -10.46 27.11 2.33
C ILE A 18 -11.45 27.12 3.49
N GLU A 19 -12.02 25.96 3.81
CA GLU A 19 -12.95 25.78 4.92
C GLU A 19 -12.43 24.66 5.83
N VAL A 20 -12.36 24.93 7.12
CA VAL A 20 -12.03 23.92 8.14
C VAL A 20 -13.30 23.14 8.43
N LEU A 21 -13.33 21.86 8.06
CA LEU A 21 -14.51 21.02 8.25
C LEU A 21 -14.53 20.38 9.63
N GLU A 22 -13.35 19.97 10.12
CA GLU A 22 -13.22 19.29 11.40
C GLU A 22 -11.79 19.43 11.95
N THR A 23 -11.67 19.57 13.27
CA THR A 23 -10.42 19.45 14.00
C THR A 23 -10.60 18.39 15.08
N SER A 24 -9.74 17.38 15.09
CA SER A 24 -9.77 16.31 16.10
C SER A 24 -8.37 16.01 16.63
N GLU A 25 -8.27 15.52 17.86
CA GLU A 25 -7.00 15.09 18.45
C GLU A 25 -6.40 13.91 17.67
N ASN A 26 -5.09 13.94 17.43
CA ASN A 26 -4.41 12.83 16.79
C ASN A 26 -4.19 11.68 17.79
N ARG A 27 -5.19 10.81 17.93
CA ARG A 27 -5.16 9.63 18.81
C ARG A 27 -4.08 8.59 18.46
N ARG A 28 -3.39 8.73 17.31
CA ARG A 28 -2.27 7.86 16.93
C ARG A 28 -0.95 8.31 17.55
N THR A 29 -0.87 9.55 18.04
CA THR A 29 0.31 10.08 18.72
C THR A 29 0.00 10.25 20.22
N ARG A 30 0.92 9.89 21.12
CA ARG A 30 0.78 10.18 22.57
C ARG A 30 1.01 11.68 22.92
N ASN A 31 1.10 12.54 21.91
CA ASN A 31 1.37 13.96 22.07
C ASN A 31 0.04 14.75 22.00
N PRO A 32 -0.42 15.38 23.10
CA PRO A 32 -1.68 16.12 23.12
C PRO A 32 -1.65 17.42 22.31
N GLU A 33 -0.47 17.86 21.85
CA GLU A 33 -0.30 19.06 21.03
C GLU A 33 -0.50 18.79 19.53
N VAL A 34 -0.81 17.55 19.11
CA VAL A 34 -0.95 17.18 17.69
C VAL A 34 -2.42 16.95 17.34
N TYR A 35 -2.91 17.77 16.41
CA TYR A 35 -4.29 17.68 15.89
C TYR A 35 -4.30 17.22 14.44
N VAL A 36 -5.36 16.51 14.06
CA VAL A 36 -5.73 16.23 12.67
C VAL A 36 -6.78 17.26 12.27
N VAL A 37 -6.48 18.03 11.24
CA VAL A 37 -7.40 19.04 10.68
C VAL A 37 -7.83 18.60 9.29
N THR A 38 -9.14 18.44 9.09
CA THR A 38 -9.74 18.15 7.80
C THR A 38 -10.18 19.46 7.14
N LEU A 39 -9.63 19.75 5.97
CA LEU A 39 -9.95 20.96 5.20
C LEU A 39 -10.64 20.63 3.88
N SER A 40 -11.56 21.49 3.46
CA SER A 40 -12.02 21.61 2.08
C SER A 40 -11.29 22.79 1.44
N ALA A 41 -10.60 22.57 0.33
CA ALA A 41 -9.89 23.65 -0.37
C ALA A 41 -10.22 23.61 -1.88
N ARG A 42 -10.57 24.77 -2.44
CA ARG A 42 -10.88 24.94 -3.87
C ARG A 42 -9.83 25.82 -4.53
N LYS A 43 -9.17 25.34 -5.58
CA LYS A 43 -8.44 26.20 -6.53
C LYS A 43 -9.42 26.70 -7.58
N SER A 44 -9.45 28.00 -7.84
CA SER A 44 -10.29 28.50 -8.94
C SER A 44 -9.63 28.16 -10.26
N ALA A 45 -10.26 27.31 -11.05
CA ALA A 45 -10.20 27.37 -12.50
C ALA A 45 -11.47 26.72 -13.03
N ALA A 46 -12.19 27.46 -13.88
CA ALA A 46 -13.15 27.00 -14.86
C ALA A 46 -14.10 25.85 -14.44
N SER A 47 -15.39 26.19 -14.42
CA SER A 47 -16.55 25.31 -14.27
C SER A 47 -16.35 23.86 -14.76
N LEU A 48 -15.80 22.99 -13.91
CA LEU A 48 -16.06 21.55 -13.95
C LEU A 48 -17.49 21.34 -13.45
N ARG A 49 -18.47 21.54 -14.33
CA ARG A 49 -19.85 21.07 -14.13
C ARG A 49 -19.94 19.55 -14.34
N ALA A 50 -19.03 18.80 -13.73
CA ALA A 50 -19.29 17.43 -13.39
C ALA A 50 -19.53 17.45 -11.88
N PRO A 51 -20.78 17.28 -11.39
CA PRO A 51 -20.96 17.04 -9.97
C PRO A 51 -20.04 15.87 -9.62
N LEU A 52 -19.20 16.05 -8.59
CA LEU A 52 -18.61 14.92 -7.89
C LEU A 52 -19.81 14.09 -7.44
N GLN A 53 -20.18 13.08 -8.22
CA GLN A 53 -21.17 12.12 -7.80
C GLN A 53 -20.59 11.52 -6.53
N ARG A 54 -21.20 11.88 -5.41
CA ARG A 54 -20.98 11.23 -4.13
C ARG A 54 -21.22 9.76 -4.41
N THR A 55 -20.14 8.99 -4.58
CA THR A 55 -20.26 7.55 -4.75
C THR A 55 -21.02 7.13 -3.51
N GLN A 56 -22.26 6.69 -3.68
CA GLN A 56 -23.00 6.15 -2.55
C GLN A 56 -22.12 5.03 -2.04
N HIS A 57 -21.55 5.19 -0.85
CA HIS A 57 -20.90 4.10 -0.16
C HIS A 57 -21.97 3.03 -0.02
N THR A 58 -21.98 2.07 -0.94
CA THR A 58 -22.85 0.93 -0.87
C THR A 58 -22.45 0.28 0.44
N ARG A 59 -23.36 0.28 1.43
CA ARG A 59 -23.12 -0.47 2.66
C ARG A 59 -22.81 -1.89 2.20
N LEU A 60 -21.62 -2.39 2.52
CA LEU A 60 -21.24 -3.77 2.24
C LEU A 60 -22.18 -4.68 3.04
N ALA A 61 -23.34 -5.00 2.47
CA ALA A 61 -24.17 -6.09 2.93
C ALA A 61 -23.47 -7.39 2.51
N ARG A 62 -23.49 -8.42 3.37
CA ARG A 62 -22.91 -9.74 3.07
C ARG A 62 -23.30 -10.25 1.69
N GLU A 63 -24.54 -10.00 1.30
CA GLU A 63 -25.17 -10.39 0.04
C GLU A 63 -24.43 -9.86 -1.21
N ASN A 64 -23.80 -8.68 -1.12
CA ASN A 64 -23.11 -8.02 -2.24
C ASN A 64 -21.59 -7.94 -2.03
N ALA A 65 -21.07 -8.41 -0.88
CA ALA A 65 -19.66 -8.32 -0.52
C ALA A 65 -18.75 -9.04 -1.53
N ALA A 66 -19.22 -10.18 -2.06
CA ALA A 66 -18.53 -10.95 -3.10
C ALA A 66 -18.22 -10.13 -4.37
N GLN A 67 -19.16 -9.25 -4.77
CA GLN A 67 -19.08 -8.46 -6.00
C GLN A 67 -18.38 -7.13 -5.80
N ALA A 68 -18.30 -6.65 -4.55
CA ALA A 68 -17.68 -5.38 -4.20
C ALA A 68 -16.16 -5.51 -3.98
N LEU A 69 -15.68 -6.65 -3.47
CA LEU A 69 -14.25 -6.87 -3.22
C LEU A 69 -13.52 -7.25 -4.52
N ARG A 70 -13.08 -6.23 -5.26
CA ARG A 70 -12.34 -6.40 -6.52
C ARG A 70 -10.84 -6.55 -6.33
N GLU A 71 -10.28 -5.91 -5.32
CA GLU A 71 -8.85 -5.91 -5.01
C GLU A 71 -8.63 -6.12 -3.52
N LEU A 72 -7.59 -6.88 -3.18
CA LEU A 72 -7.18 -7.09 -1.80
C LEU A 72 -5.66 -6.90 -1.66
N TRP A 73 -5.28 -5.87 -0.91
CA TRP A 73 -3.89 -5.55 -0.65
C TRP A 73 -3.42 -6.31 0.60
N VAL A 74 -2.36 -7.08 0.45
CA VAL A 74 -1.79 -7.92 1.50
C VAL A 74 -0.37 -7.46 1.80
N PHE A 75 -0.15 -7.16 3.08
CA PHE A 75 1.15 -6.80 3.65
C PHE A 75 1.63 -7.98 4.49
N PRO A 76 2.37 -8.95 3.90
CA PRO A 76 2.78 -10.17 4.61
C PRO A 76 3.81 -9.88 5.71
N VAL A 77 4.50 -8.76 5.62
CA VAL A 77 5.38 -8.20 6.66
C VAL A 77 4.94 -6.77 6.98
N ALA A 78 5.37 -6.24 8.13
CA ALA A 78 5.11 -4.84 8.46
C ALA A 78 5.62 -3.89 7.35
N PRO A 79 4.87 -2.83 6.99
CA PRO A 79 5.25 -1.88 5.92
C PRO A 79 6.64 -1.26 6.08
N GLU A 80 7.10 -1.10 7.32
CA GLU A 80 8.43 -0.59 7.68
C GLU A 80 9.56 -1.64 7.61
N THR A 81 9.25 -2.92 7.35
CA THR A 81 10.24 -4.02 7.31
C THR A 81 10.72 -4.26 5.89
N CYS A 82 11.97 -3.90 5.60
CA CYS A 82 12.59 -4.05 4.28
C CYS A 82 14.09 -4.36 4.43
N ASN A 83 14.69 -5.06 3.48
CA ASN A 83 16.15 -5.26 3.44
C ASN A 83 16.90 -4.12 2.75
N LEU A 84 16.19 -3.07 2.33
CA LEU A 84 16.70 -1.83 1.76
C LEU A 84 16.17 -0.63 2.55
N ALA A 85 16.77 0.55 2.35
CA ALA A 85 16.44 1.77 3.09
C ALA A 85 16.34 2.97 2.12
N CYS A 86 15.36 2.91 1.21
CA CYS A 86 15.24 3.90 0.14
C CYS A 86 14.97 5.31 0.69
N THR A 87 15.59 6.33 0.08
CA THR A 87 15.45 7.74 0.50
C THR A 87 14.05 8.30 0.31
N HIS A 88 13.24 7.71 -0.57
CA HIS A 88 11.86 8.10 -0.87
C HIS A 88 10.79 7.19 -0.25
N CYS A 89 11.19 6.23 0.59
CA CYS A 89 10.27 5.22 1.10
C CYS A 89 9.13 5.84 1.92
N LEU A 90 7.89 5.62 1.47
CA LEU A 90 6.68 6.13 2.14
C LEU A 90 6.56 5.70 3.61
N TYR A 91 7.05 4.49 3.93
CA TYR A 91 6.95 3.91 5.28
C TYR A 91 8.25 4.02 6.08
N ALA A 92 9.26 4.74 5.55
CA ALA A 92 10.61 4.77 6.11
C ALA A 92 11.16 3.36 6.41
N ALA A 93 10.85 2.41 5.52
CA ALA A 93 11.23 1.01 5.70
C ALA A 93 12.75 0.85 5.70
N SER A 94 13.25 -0.06 6.53
CA SER A 94 14.68 -0.20 6.74
C SER A 94 15.05 -1.59 7.28
N PRO A 95 16.28 -2.08 7.05
CA PRO A 95 16.79 -3.27 7.72
C PRO A 95 16.90 -3.10 9.23
N MET A 96 16.97 -1.85 9.71
CA MET A 96 17.09 -1.51 11.12
C MET A 96 15.74 -1.53 11.86
N THR A 97 14.64 -1.65 11.12
CA THR A 97 13.30 -1.78 11.68
C THR A 97 13.22 -3.01 12.56
N ARG A 98 12.79 -2.81 13.82
CA ARG A 98 12.64 -3.90 14.81
C ARG A 98 11.21 -4.39 14.95
N ASN A 99 10.32 -4.06 14.01
CA ASN A 99 8.96 -4.59 14.03
C ASN A 99 8.99 -6.05 13.58
N PRO A 100 8.73 -7.03 14.47
CA PRO A 100 8.75 -8.43 14.08
C PRO A 100 7.47 -8.87 13.38
N TYR A 101 6.49 -7.96 13.22
CA TYR A 101 5.18 -8.31 12.72
C TYR A 101 5.26 -8.79 11.27
N ARG A 102 4.71 -9.99 11.09
CA ARG A 102 4.45 -10.64 9.83
C ARG A 102 3.22 -11.51 10.03
N LEU A 103 2.42 -11.66 8.98
CA LEU A 103 1.35 -12.65 8.99
C LEU A 103 2.01 -14.03 9.09
N SER A 104 1.55 -14.90 9.97
CA SER A 104 1.92 -16.31 9.92
C SER A 104 1.31 -16.99 8.69
N GLY A 105 1.85 -18.15 8.28
CA GLY A 105 1.20 -18.99 7.26
C GLY A 105 -0.27 -19.31 7.59
N GLY A 106 -0.60 -19.48 8.87
CA GLY A 106 -1.97 -19.67 9.35
C GLY A 106 -2.86 -18.44 9.15
N GLU A 107 -2.34 -17.23 9.37
CA GLU A 107 -3.08 -15.99 9.11
C GLU A 107 -3.29 -15.74 7.62
N LEU A 108 -2.28 -16.01 6.78
CA LEU A 108 -2.41 -15.94 5.32
C LEU A 108 -3.47 -16.93 4.80
N ALA A 109 -3.44 -18.17 5.28
CA ALA A 109 -4.47 -19.16 4.97
C ALA A 109 -5.85 -18.71 5.46
N GLY A 110 -5.93 -18.08 6.64
CA GLY A 110 -7.15 -17.50 7.19
C GLY A 110 -7.73 -16.36 6.35
N VAL A 111 -6.88 -15.51 5.75
CA VAL A 111 -7.31 -14.48 4.80
C VAL A 111 -7.97 -15.13 3.59
N LEU A 112 -7.34 -16.15 3.00
CA LEU A 112 -7.89 -16.87 1.86
C LEU A 112 -9.21 -17.58 2.21
N ALA A 113 -9.30 -18.19 3.40
CA ALA A 113 -10.52 -18.81 3.89
C ALA A 113 -11.68 -17.80 4.00
N GLN A 114 -11.42 -16.61 4.54
CA GLN A 114 -12.43 -15.54 4.64
C GLN A 114 -12.88 -15.03 3.27
N VAL A 115 -11.94 -14.85 2.33
CA VAL A 115 -12.27 -14.46 0.95
C VAL A 115 -13.15 -15.51 0.27
N ASN A 116 -12.85 -16.79 0.47
CA ASN A 116 -13.65 -17.90 -0.04
C ASN A 116 -15.04 -17.98 0.63
N ASP A 117 -15.14 -17.80 1.94
CA ASP A 117 -16.41 -17.80 2.69
C ASP A 117 -17.36 -16.71 2.19
N VAL A 118 -16.82 -15.54 1.88
CA VAL A 118 -17.56 -14.43 1.26
C VAL A 118 -17.92 -14.72 -0.20
N GLY A 119 -17.29 -15.72 -0.84
CA GLY A 119 -17.47 -16.02 -2.26
C GLY A 119 -16.83 -14.99 -3.20
N ALA A 120 -15.86 -14.22 -2.71
CA ALA A 120 -15.21 -13.17 -3.48
C ALA A 120 -14.05 -13.72 -4.34
N LYS A 121 -13.83 -13.08 -5.50
CA LYS A 121 -12.70 -13.34 -6.40
C LYS A 121 -11.86 -12.07 -6.65
N PRO A 122 -11.28 -11.45 -5.62
CA PRO A 122 -10.43 -10.27 -5.81
C PRO A 122 -9.13 -10.61 -6.53
N HIS A 123 -8.58 -9.60 -7.17
CA HIS A 123 -7.16 -9.54 -7.51
C HIS A 123 -6.34 -9.27 -6.25
N PHE A 124 -5.34 -10.12 -5.94
CA PHE A 124 -4.49 -9.95 -4.77
C PHE A 124 -3.25 -9.09 -5.10
N LEU A 125 -2.95 -8.10 -4.27
CA LEU A 125 -1.74 -7.28 -4.43
C LEU A 125 -0.83 -7.49 -3.22
N PHE A 126 0.38 -7.98 -3.46
CA PHE A 126 1.38 -8.19 -2.42
C PHE A 126 2.39 -7.06 -2.41
N THR A 127 2.55 -6.42 -1.25
CA THR A 127 3.43 -5.26 -1.07
C THR A 127 3.86 -5.09 0.40
N GLY A 128 4.69 -4.08 0.66
CA GLY A 128 5.12 -3.61 1.99
C GLY A 128 6.09 -4.53 2.74
N GLY A 129 6.92 -3.98 3.63
CA GLY A 129 8.05 -3.20 3.11
C GLY A 129 8.67 -3.98 1.94
N GLU A 130 9.44 -5.04 2.22
CA GLU A 130 9.77 -6.06 1.21
C GLU A 130 9.03 -7.38 1.46
N PRO A 131 8.02 -7.75 0.64
CA PRO A 131 7.21 -8.94 0.90
C PRO A 131 7.99 -10.24 0.79
N THR A 132 9.04 -10.30 -0.04
CA THR A 132 9.88 -11.50 -0.17
C THR A 132 10.69 -11.81 1.10
N LEU A 133 10.68 -10.94 2.11
CA LEU A 133 11.17 -11.25 3.47
C LEU A 133 10.32 -12.31 4.18
N HIS A 134 9.06 -12.48 3.79
CA HIS A 134 8.19 -13.49 4.36
C HIS A 134 8.62 -14.91 3.91
N PRO A 135 8.95 -15.83 4.83
CA PRO A 135 9.52 -17.13 4.47
C PRO A 135 8.56 -18.03 3.67
N GLU A 136 7.26 -17.88 3.90
CA GLU A 136 6.22 -18.70 3.25
C GLU A 136 5.50 -17.95 2.10
N LEU A 137 6.00 -16.78 1.66
CA LEU A 137 5.31 -15.98 0.64
C LEU A 137 5.00 -16.79 -0.61
N PHE A 138 6.03 -17.39 -1.20
CA PHE A 138 5.90 -18.09 -2.47
C PHE A 138 5.00 -19.32 -2.36
N ASP A 139 5.00 -20.02 -1.22
CA ASP A 139 4.11 -21.15 -0.98
C ASP A 139 2.64 -20.69 -0.92
N PHE A 140 2.40 -19.50 -0.36
CA PHE A 140 1.09 -18.86 -0.36
C PHE A 140 0.66 -18.40 -1.76
N LEU A 141 1.57 -17.81 -2.55
CA LEU A 141 1.28 -17.43 -3.95
C LEU A 141 0.90 -18.64 -4.80
N GLU A 142 1.60 -19.77 -4.64
CA GLU A 142 1.22 -21.03 -5.30
C GLU A 142 -0.14 -21.55 -4.84
N THR A 143 -0.49 -21.31 -3.57
CA THR A 143 -1.82 -21.66 -3.04
C THR A 143 -2.91 -20.81 -3.68
N LEU A 144 -2.67 -19.50 -3.86
CA LEU A 144 -3.58 -18.61 -4.58
C LEU A 144 -3.74 -19.02 -6.05
N ASP A 145 -2.63 -19.31 -6.73
CA ASP A 145 -2.62 -19.78 -8.12
C ASP A 145 -3.47 -21.05 -8.29
N ARG A 146 -3.24 -22.07 -7.45
CA ARG A 146 -4.05 -23.31 -7.45
C ARG A 146 -5.53 -23.06 -7.14
N ALA A 147 -5.84 -22.05 -6.33
CA ALA A 147 -7.21 -21.65 -6.01
C ALA A 147 -7.86 -20.75 -7.08
N GLY A 148 -7.16 -20.49 -8.19
CA GLY A 148 -7.66 -19.74 -9.33
C GLY A 148 -7.74 -18.23 -9.09
N TYR A 149 -6.92 -17.69 -8.19
CA TYR A 149 -6.84 -16.24 -7.95
C TYR A 149 -5.77 -15.59 -8.83
N SER A 150 -6.06 -14.38 -9.31
CA SER A 150 -5.04 -13.53 -9.92
C SER A 150 -4.34 -12.69 -8.87
N PHE A 151 -3.06 -12.42 -9.06
CA PHE A 151 -2.26 -11.63 -8.14
C PHE A 151 -1.11 -10.87 -8.80
N GLN A 152 -0.70 -9.80 -8.14
CA GLN A 152 0.47 -9.00 -8.44
C GLN A 152 1.45 -9.05 -7.26
N LEU A 153 2.74 -9.14 -7.56
CA LEU A 153 3.82 -8.99 -6.59
C LEU A 153 4.60 -7.70 -6.85
N MET A 154 4.70 -6.83 -5.85
CA MET A 154 5.57 -5.66 -5.84
C MET A 154 6.79 -5.95 -4.96
N THR A 155 8.00 -5.83 -5.50
CA THR A 155 9.24 -6.20 -4.80
C THR A 155 10.39 -5.30 -5.22
N ASN A 156 11.38 -5.12 -4.34
CA ASN A 156 12.67 -4.52 -4.67
C ASN A 156 13.56 -5.45 -5.53
N GLY A 157 13.15 -6.70 -5.77
CA GLY A 157 13.82 -7.64 -6.66
C GLY A 157 15.05 -8.33 -6.09
N THR A 158 15.67 -7.81 -5.02
CA THR A 158 16.94 -8.31 -4.46
C THR A 158 16.93 -9.79 -4.05
N ARG A 159 15.76 -10.34 -3.70
CA ARG A 159 15.59 -11.75 -3.33
C ARG A 159 14.99 -12.62 -4.43
N ILE A 160 14.71 -12.08 -5.61
CA ILE A 160 14.24 -12.85 -6.76
C ILE A 160 15.44 -13.50 -7.46
N GLN A 161 15.90 -14.60 -6.87
CA GLN A 161 16.95 -15.46 -7.45
C GLN A 161 16.34 -16.51 -8.39
N SER A 162 17.18 -17.29 -9.09
CA SER A 162 16.75 -18.27 -10.11
C SER A 162 15.62 -19.18 -9.64
N LYS A 163 15.72 -19.75 -8.43
CA LYS A 163 14.67 -20.61 -7.86
C LYS A 163 13.34 -19.86 -7.65
N ALA A 164 13.39 -18.61 -7.17
CA ALA A 164 12.18 -17.80 -6.98
C ALA A 164 11.58 -17.40 -8.34
N ALA A 165 12.42 -17.01 -9.30
CA ALA A 165 12.01 -16.68 -10.65
C ALA A 165 11.34 -17.87 -11.36
N GLU A 166 11.92 -19.07 -11.26
CA GLU A 166 11.33 -20.30 -11.81
C GLU A 166 9.98 -20.65 -11.19
N ARG A 167 9.82 -20.43 -9.88
CA ARG A 167 8.53 -20.63 -9.19
C ARG A 167 7.49 -19.65 -9.73
N LEU A 168 7.81 -18.36 -9.75
CA LEU A 168 6.91 -17.30 -10.24
C LEU A 168 6.52 -17.54 -11.71
N ALA A 169 7.46 -17.95 -12.57
CA ALA A 169 7.22 -18.20 -13.99
C ALA A 169 6.22 -19.34 -14.26
N LYS A 170 6.00 -20.24 -13.30
CA LYS A 170 5.03 -21.34 -13.40
C LYS A 170 3.62 -20.94 -12.98
N MET A 171 3.46 -19.81 -12.29
CA MET A 171 2.18 -19.38 -11.73
C MET A 171 1.38 -18.63 -12.79
N THR A 172 0.24 -19.18 -13.18
CA THR A 172 -0.64 -18.57 -14.21
C THR A 172 -1.44 -17.37 -13.67
N GLY A 173 -1.66 -17.33 -12.36
CA GLY A 173 -2.33 -16.26 -11.65
C GLY A 173 -1.45 -15.03 -11.41
N LEU A 174 -0.13 -15.13 -11.58
CA LEU A 174 0.76 -13.97 -11.52
C LEU A 174 0.58 -13.11 -12.78
N VAL A 175 -0.30 -12.12 -12.70
CA VAL A 175 -0.59 -11.24 -13.85
C VAL A 175 0.38 -10.07 -13.95
N LYS A 176 1.08 -9.74 -12.85
CA LYS A 176 2.09 -8.68 -12.84
C LYS A 176 3.16 -8.91 -11.78
N LEU A 177 4.42 -8.82 -12.19
CA LEU A 177 5.58 -8.69 -11.32
C LEU A 177 6.13 -7.27 -11.48
N GLN A 178 6.06 -6.46 -10.43
CA GLN A 178 6.58 -5.10 -10.41
C GLN A 178 7.87 -5.08 -9.59
N ILE A 179 8.97 -4.75 -10.26
CA ILE A 179 10.29 -4.61 -9.63
C ILE A 179 10.61 -3.12 -9.52
N SER A 180 10.93 -2.66 -8.32
CA SER A 180 11.39 -1.29 -8.09
C SER A 180 12.85 -1.16 -8.53
N LEU A 181 13.12 -0.22 -9.44
CA LEU A 181 14.45 0.12 -9.93
C LEU A 181 14.50 1.62 -10.18
N GLU A 182 15.50 2.31 -9.61
CA GLU A 182 15.61 3.77 -9.70
C GLU A 182 16.57 4.22 -10.80
N SER A 183 17.56 3.39 -11.14
CA SER A 183 18.49 3.65 -12.23
C SER A 183 19.00 2.37 -12.88
N GLY A 184 19.38 2.47 -14.15
CA GLY A 184 20.14 1.42 -14.85
C GLY A 184 21.63 1.39 -14.47
N GLU A 185 22.14 2.42 -13.78
CA GLU A 185 23.49 2.44 -13.21
C GLU A 185 23.45 2.05 -11.73
N ALA A 186 24.21 1.02 -11.35
CA ALA A 186 24.26 0.49 -9.99
C ALA A 186 24.54 1.58 -8.94
N ARG A 187 25.56 2.43 -9.18
CA ARG A 187 25.92 3.48 -8.22
C ARG A 187 24.78 4.47 -7.96
N SER A 188 24.07 4.88 -9.02
CA SER A 188 22.92 5.78 -8.88
C SER A 188 21.75 5.09 -8.20
N ASN A 189 21.49 3.82 -8.53
CA ASN A 189 20.43 3.03 -7.90
C ASN A 189 20.66 2.90 -6.39
N ASP A 190 21.87 2.49 -6.00
CA ASP A 190 22.26 2.27 -4.61
C ASP A 190 22.23 3.57 -3.79
N SER A 191 22.50 4.71 -4.43
CA SER A 191 22.41 6.02 -3.77
C SER A 191 20.98 6.38 -3.35
N ILE A 192 19.97 5.80 -3.99
CA ILE A 192 18.54 6.05 -3.73
C ILE A 192 17.94 4.91 -2.91
N MET A 193 18.19 3.65 -3.29
CA MET A 193 17.57 2.47 -2.67
C MET A 193 18.34 1.95 -1.44
N GLY A 194 19.60 2.33 -1.29
CA GLY A 194 20.57 1.65 -0.44
C GLY A 194 21.29 0.53 -1.20
N PRO A 195 22.41 0.02 -0.65
CA PRO A 195 23.21 -1.01 -1.31
C PRO A 195 22.43 -2.33 -1.42
N GLY A 196 22.35 -2.92 -2.62
CA GLY A 196 21.68 -4.22 -2.81
C GLY A 196 21.54 -4.66 -4.25
#